data_AF-A0A654B317-F1
#
_entry.id   AF-A0A654B317-F1
#
_cell.length_a   1.000
_cell.length_b   1.000
_cell.length_c   1.000
_cell.angle_alpha   90.00
_cell.angle_beta   90.00
_cell.angle_gamma   90.00
#
_symmetry.space_group_name_H-M   'P 1'
#
loop_
_entity.id
_entity.type
_entity.pdbx_description
1 polymer ?
#
loop_
_entity_poly.entity_id
_entity_poly.type
_entity_poly.pdbx_seq_one_letter_code
_entity_poly.pdbx_strand_id
1 'polypeptide(L)'
;MGLLDSLAGFIDNEGLAEAFAVKPDDPAKVRRPLLDGIQRTREQYAERTPGTAKAGGRWWQIQNGIVAFTVRLPGGALPLNGSATNHLPEAMFAVFLDKLEQAVEAGELDDALKAHQEDRARSQTASTPRRKERSGERHPGTDREDWDTLTWAQRQKVNALFREGRNPDGSVIAEVGYKPDAPL
;
A
#
# COMPACT_ATOMS: atom_id res chain seq x y z
N MET A 1 -43.96 -33.12 -24.36
CA MET A 1 -43.22 -31.98 -23.79
C MET A 1 -43.24 -30.85 -24.80
N GLY A 2 -43.58 -29.64 -24.37
CA GLY A 2 -43.66 -28.48 -25.25
C GLY A 2 -42.28 -27.86 -25.50
N LEU A 3 -42.12 -27.17 -26.63
CA LEU A 3 -40.88 -26.46 -27.01
C LEU A 3 -40.38 -25.51 -25.90
N LEU A 4 -41.30 -24.91 -25.13
CA LEU A 4 -40.98 -24.01 -24.02
C LEU A 4 -40.33 -24.72 -22.83
N ASP A 5 -40.72 -25.97 -22.52
CA ASP A 5 -40.07 -26.79 -21.48
C ASP A 5 -38.65 -27.18 -21.89
N SER A 6 -38.46 -27.47 -23.18
CA SER A 6 -37.12 -27.76 -23.72
C SER A 6 -36.22 -26.52 -23.69
N LEU A 7 -36.77 -25.32 -23.89
CA LEU A 7 -36.01 -24.07 -23.80
C LEU A 7 -35.68 -23.69 -22.36
N ALA A 8 -36.58 -23.93 -21.40
CA ALA A 8 -36.34 -23.65 -19.98
C ALA A 8 -35.15 -24.45 -19.42
N GLY A 9 -34.91 -25.67 -19.91
CA GLY A 9 -33.76 -26.48 -19.51
C GLY A 9 -32.38 -25.93 -19.93
N PHE A 10 -32.33 -24.96 -20.84
CA PHE A 10 -31.09 -24.28 -21.24
C PHE A 10 -30.81 -22.98 -20.48
N ILE A 11 -31.77 -22.51 -19.68
CA ILE A 11 -31.69 -21.21 -19.01
C ILE A 11 -31.31 -21.44 -17.55
N ASP A 12 -30.04 -21.17 -17.23
CA ASP A 12 -29.55 -21.12 -15.85
C ASP A 12 -29.21 -19.67 -15.49
N ASN A 13 -30.18 -18.97 -14.89
CA ASN A 13 -30.03 -17.58 -14.49
C ASN A 13 -29.25 -17.40 -13.18
N GLU A 14 -28.82 -18.47 -12.52
CA GLU A 14 -28.03 -18.40 -11.29
C GLU A 14 -26.58 -18.74 -11.60
N GLY A 15 -26.29 -19.96 -12.05
CA GLY A 15 -24.93 -20.44 -12.31
C GLY A 15 -24.27 -19.77 -13.51
N LEU A 16 -24.98 -19.64 -14.64
CA LEU A 16 -24.42 -18.97 -15.82
C LEU A 16 -24.39 -17.45 -15.65
N ALA A 17 -25.28 -16.87 -14.84
CA ALA A 17 -25.22 -15.43 -14.54
C ALA A 17 -24.00 -15.08 -13.67
N GLU A 18 -23.69 -15.92 -12.67
CA GLU A 18 -22.47 -15.79 -11.88
C GLU A 18 -21.22 -15.96 -12.75
N ALA A 19 -21.17 -17.01 -13.57
CA ALA A 19 -20.04 -17.24 -14.47
C ALA A 19 -19.88 -16.12 -15.53
N PHE A 20 -20.98 -15.54 -16.00
CA PHE A 20 -20.98 -14.40 -16.91
C PHE A 20 -20.48 -13.11 -16.24
N ALA A 21 -20.76 -12.94 -14.95
CA ALA A 21 -20.30 -11.79 -14.18
C ALA A 21 -18.81 -11.88 -13.80
N VAL A 22 -18.18 -13.06 -13.88
CA VAL A 22 -16.74 -13.23 -13.72
C VAL A 22 -16.04 -12.51 -14.88
N LYS A 23 -15.50 -11.33 -14.59
CA LYS A 23 -14.61 -10.64 -15.53
C LYS A 23 -13.35 -11.50 -15.72
N PRO A 24 -12.99 -11.87 -16.95
CA PRO A 24 -11.72 -12.52 -17.23
C PRO A 24 -10.60 -11.64 -16.66
N ASP A 25 -9.85 -12.20 -15.72
CA ASP A 25 -8.76 -11.50 -15.07
C ASP A 25 -7.64 -11.29 -16.10
N ASP A 26 -7.24 -10.04 -16.32
CA ASP A 26 -6.26 -9.69 -17.34
C ASP A 26 -4.85 -9.82 -16.73
N PRO A 27 -4.08 -10.89 -17.07
CA PRO A 27 -2.78 -11.13 -16.45
C PRO A 27 -1.81 -9.98 -16.69
N ALA A 28 -1.95 -9.25 -17.79
CA ALA A 28 -1.11 -8.07 -18.06
C ALA A 28 -1.34 -6.97 -17.03
N LYS A 29 -2.58 -6.76 -16.57
CA LYS A 29 -2.88 -5.77 -15.52
C LYS A 29 -2.33 -6.17 -14.16
N VAL A 30 -2.34 -7.47 -13.85
CA VAL A 30 -1.80 -8.01 -12.60
C VAL A 30 -0.27 -7.86 -12.56
N ARG A 31 0.41 -8.09 -13.69
CA ARG A 31 1.88 -8.03 -13.81
C ARG A 31 2.43 -6.60 -13.88
N ARG A 32 1.68 -5.66 -14.45
CA ARG A 32 2.14 -4.29 -14.74
C ARG A 32 2.81 -3.56 -13.56
N PRO A 33 2.28 -3.58 -12.32
CA PRO A 33 2.94 -2.91 -11.19
C PRO A 33 4.32 -3.49 -10.85
N LEU A 34 4.50 -4.80 -11.06
CA LEU A 34 5.78 -5.46 -10.83
C LEU A 34 6.77 -5.11 -11.94
N LEU A 35 6.35 -5.14 -13.21
CA LEU A 35 7.18 -4.74 -14.35
C LEU A 35 7.64 -3.27 -14.24
N ASP A 36 6.72 -2.35 -13.94
CA ASP A 36 7.05 -0.93 -13.71
C ASP A 36 8.08 -0.77 -12.58
N GLY A 37 7.96 -1.58 -11.52
CA GLY A 37 8.89 -1.56 -10.39
C GLY A 37 10.27 -2.15 -10.71
N ILE A 38 10.34 -3.19 -11.54
CA ILE A 38 11.60 -3.76 -12.05
C ILE A 38 12.32 -2.72 -12.90
N GLN A 39 11.61 -2.08 -13.83
CA GLN A 39 12.18 -1.04 -14.69
C GLN A 39 12.74 0.13 -13.85
N ARG A 40 11.95 0.66 -12.91
CA ARG A 40 12.42 1.72 -11.99
C ARG A 40 13.63 1.29 -11.19
N THR A 41 13.66 0.04 -10.75
CA THR A 41 14.81 -0.51 -10.02
C THR A 41 16.06 -0.55 -10.89
N ARG A 42 15.93 -0.95 -12.17
CA ARG A 42 17.02 -0.95 -13.15
C ARG A 42 17.57 0.46 -13.37
N GLU A 43 16.69 1.43 -13.59
CA GLU A 43 17.06 2.85 -13.76
C GLU A 43 17.78 3.39 -12.52
N GLN A 44 17.19 3.21 -11.33
CA GLN A 44 17.81 3.62 -10.05
C GLN A 44 19.17 2.96 -9.80
N TYR A 45 19.31 1.69 -10.17
CA TYR A 45 20.57 0.97 -10.00
C TYR A 45 21.64 1.43 -10.99
N ALA A 46 21.26 1.82 -12.21
CA ALA A 46 22.16 2.38 -13.21
C ALA A 46 22.60 3.81 -12.86
N GLU A 47 21.70 4.63 -12.32
CA GLU A 47 21.99 6.00 -11.88
C GLU A 47 22.73 6.07 -10.54
N ARG A 48 22.99 4.92 -9.90
CA ARG A 48 23.61 4.90 -8.58
C ARG A 48 25.02 5.49 -8.65
N THR A 49 25.28 6.47 -7.80
CA THR A 49 26.64 6.94 -7.55
C THR A 49 27.24 6.14 -6.40
N PRO A 50 28.50 5.68 -6.45
CA PRO A 50 29.14 5.03 -5.31
C PRO A 50 28.99 5.87 -4.03
N GLY A 51 28.38 5.31 -2.99
CA GLY A 51 28.11 6.00 -1.72
C GLY A 51 26.72 6.66 -1.59
N THR A 52 25.89 6.70 -2.65
CA THR A 52 24.51 7.18 -2.56
C THR A 52 23.57 6.11 -1.97
N ALA A 53 23.53 6.06 -0.64
CA ALA A 53 22.66 5.17 0.13
C ALA A 53 21.19 5.65 0.24
N LYS A 54 20.76 6.68 -0.50
CA LYS A 54 19.47 7.36 -0.25
C LYS A 54 18.67 7.64 -1.52
N ALA A 55 18.18 6.60 -2.18
CA ALA A 55 17.02 6.73 -3.08
C ALA A 55 15.78 6.24 -2.32
N GLY A 56 14.81 7.13 -2.09
CA GLY A 56 13.56 6.79 -1.42
C GLY A 56 12.77 5.76 -2.24
N GLY A 57 12.23 4.73 -1.59
CA GLY A 57 11.39 3.72 -2.24
C GLY A 57 12.11 2.66 -3.07
N ARG A 58 13.45 2.60 -3.05
CA ARG A 58 14.22 1.56 -3.76
C ARG A 58 13.93 0.15 -3.24
N TRP A 59 14.03 -0.83 -4.13
CA TRP A 59 13.90 -2.26 -3.81
C TRP A 59 15.22 -2.91 -3.41
N TRP A 60 16.33 -2.19 -3.43
CA TRP A 60 17.65 -2.76 -3.20
C TRP A 60 18.47 -1.97 -2.18
N GLN A 61 19.43 -2.63 -1.54
CA GLN A 61 20.46 -2.01 -0.73
C GLN A 61 21.77 -2.76 -0.96
N ILE A 62 22.88 -2.03 -1.12
CA ILE A 62 24.20 -2.63 -1.34
C ILE A 62 25.01 -2.49 -0.05
N GLN A 63 25.60 -3.59 0.40
CA GLN A 63 26.55 -3.61 1.48
C GLN A 63 27.55 -4.75 1.25
N ASN A 64 28.85 -4.47 1.38
CA ASN A 64 29.92 -5.47 1.24
C ASN A 64 29.86 -6.28 -0.07
N GLY A 65 29.49 -5.66 -1.20
CA GLY A 65 29.33 -6.34 -2.50
C GLY A 65 28.12 -7.28 -2.60
N ILE A 66 27.22 -7.22 -1.62
CA ILE A 66 25.96 -7.97 -1.60
C ILE A 66 24.80 -6.99 -1.76
N VAL A 67 23.88 -7.34 -2.63
CA VAL A 67 22.59 -6.66 -2.80
C VAL A 67 21.55 -7.38 -1.96
N ALA A 68 20.95 -6.67 -1.01
CA ALA A 68 19.70 -7.06 -0.36
C ALA A 68 18.54 -6.51 -1.19
N PHE A 69 17.73 -7.40 -1.76
CA PHE A 69 16.64 -7.07 -2.67
C PHE A 69 15.28 -7.44 -2.06
N THR A 70 14.37 -6.46 -2.00
CA THR A 70 13.02 -6.57 -1.44
C THR A 70 12.04 -5.95 -2.43
N VAL A 71 11.19 -6.76 -3.05
CA VAL A 71 10.12 -6.29 -3.93
C VAL A 71 9.03 -5.68 -3.06
N ARG A 72 8.83 -4.37 -3.14
CA ARG A 72 7.77 -3.65 -2.39
C ARG A 72 6.67 -3.24 -3.35
N LEU A 73 5.52 -3.89 -3.23
CA LEU A 73 4.30 -3.57 -3.97
C LEU A 73 3.29 -2.88 -3.04
N PRO A 74 2.28 -2.18 -3.59
CA PRO A 74 1.17 -1.70 -2.79
C PRO A 74 0.52 -2.86 -2.04
N GLY A 75 0.44 -2.77 -0.71
CA GLY A 75 -0.07 -3.86 0.13
C GLY A 75 1.01 -4.67 0.86
N GLY A 76 2.30 -4.52 0.50
CA GLY A 76 3.40 -5.13 1.27
C GLY A 76 4.58 -5.58 0.43
N ALA A 77 5.51 -6.29 1.07
CA ALA A 77 6.59 -6.95 0.35
C ALA A 77 6.08 -8.21 -0.34
N LEU A 78 6.46 -8.42 -1.60
CA LEU A 78 6.20 -9.67 -2.31
C LEU A 78 7.35 -10.64 -2.00
N PRO A 79 7.11 -11.79 -1.36
CA PRO A 79 8.15 -12.78 -1.15
C PRO A 79 8.56 -13.39 -2.49
N LEU A 80 9.86 -13.42 -2.76
CA LEU A 80 10.43 -14.20 -3.85
C LEU A 80 11.14 -15.41 -3.22
N ASN A 81 10.89 -16.61 -3.74
CA ASN A 81 11.47 -17.85 -3.22
C ASN A 81 11.26 -18.04 -1.70
N GLY A 82 10.07 -17.70 -1.20
CA GLY A 82 9.71 -17.82 0.22
C GLY A 82 10.31 -16.76 1.15
N SER A 83 11.11 -15.82 0.63
CA SER A 83 11.73 -14.75 1.41
C SER A 83 11.33 -13.36 0.91
N ALA A 84 10.98 -12.47 1.84
CA ALA A 84 10.69 -11.07 1.52
C ALA A 84 11.93 -10.28 1.08
N THR A 85 13.11 -10.66 1.59
CA THR A 85 14.40 -10.06 1.23
C THR A 85 15.35 -11.14 0.75
N ASN A 86 15.82 -11.00 -0.49
CA ASN A 86 16.74 -11.91 -1.13
C ASN A 86 18.11 -11.28 -1.21
N HIS A 87 19.15 -12.05 -0.90
CA HIS A 87 20.53 -11.59 -0.93
C HIS A 87 21.24 -12.18 -2.12
N LEU A 88 21.89 -11.34 -2.91
CA LEU A 88 22.52 -11.75 -4.16
C LEU A 88 23.80 -10.94 -4.40
N PRO A 89 24.81 -11.51 -5.08
CA PRO A 89 26.04 -10.77 -5.40
C PRO A 89 25.73 -9.55 -6.27
N GLU A 90 26.34 -8.41 -5.98
CA GLU A 90 26.14 -7.17 -6.73
C GLU A 90 26.41 -7.33 -8.23
N ALA A 91 27.43 -8.11 -8.57
CA ALA A 91 27.80 -8.44 -9.95
C ALA A 91 26.68 -9.16 -10.73
N MET A 92 25.79 -9.89 -10.04
CA MET A 92 24.71 -10.66 -10.65
C MET A 92 23.38 -9.89 -10.68
N PHE A 93 23.30 -8.72 -10.04
CA PHE A 93 22.01 -8.06 -9.85
C PHE A 93 21.35 -7.61 -11.15
N ALA A 94 22.13 -7.09 -12.11
CA ALA A 94 21.58 -6.69 -13.41
C ALA A 94 20.97 -7.89 -14.16
N VAL A 95 21.72 -9.00 -14.24
CA VAL A 95 21.26 -10.25 -14.87
C VAL A 95 20.06 -10.83 -14.13
N PHE A 96 20.03 -10.70 -12.81
CA PHE A 96 18.88 -11.13 -12.00
C PHE A 96 17.61 -10.34 -12.35
N LEU A 97 17.70 -9.02 -12.50
CA LEU A 97 16.54 -8.20 -12.89
C LEU A 97 16.00 -8.58 -14.27
N ASP A 98 16.87 -8.87 -15.23
CA ASP A 98 16.46 -9.32 -16.57
C ASP A 98 15.72 -10.67 -16.52
N LYS A 99 16.23 -11.62 -15.73
CA LYS A 99 15.56 -12.91 -15.54
C LYS A 99 14.25 -12.78 -14.77
N LEU A 100 14.19 -11.88 -13.80
CA LEU A 100 12.97 -11.61 -13.05
C LEU A 100 11.89 -11.02 -13.97
N GLU A 101 12.25 -10.10 -14.85
CA GLU A 101 11.34 -9.55 -15.88
C GLU A 101 10.80 -10.66 -16.78
N GLN A 102 11.67 -11.53 -17.31
CA GLN A 102 11.28 -12.67 -18.13
C GLN A 102 10.34 -13.63 -17.41
N ALA A 103 10.60 -13.94 -16.14
CA ALA A 103 9.73 -14.82 -15.35
C ALA A 103 8.34 -14.22 -15.12
N VAL A 104 8.26 -12.89 -14.93
CA VAL A 104 6.98 -12.17 -14.82
C VAL A 104 6.23 -12.17 -16.15
N GLU A 105 6.92 -11.94 -17.27
CA GLU A 105 6.32 -12.03 -18.61
C GLU A 105 5.86 -13.46 -18.96
N ALA A 106 6.58 -14.47 -18.50
CA ALA A 106 6.19 -15.88 -18.63
C ALA A 106 5.00 -16.25 -17.73
N GLY A 107 4.64 -15.41 -16.76
CA GLY A 107 3.53 -15.65 -15.84
C GLY A 107 3.87 -16.56 -14.65
N GLU A 108 5.15 -16.84 -14.41
CA GLU A 108 5.58 -17.71 -13.31
C GLU A 108 5.23 -17.13 -11.92
N LEU A 109 4.97 -15.82 -11.85
CA LEU A 109 4.61 -15.11 -10.62
C LEU A 109 3.12 -14.77 -10.53
N ASP A 110 2.28 -15.19 -11.49
CA ASP A 110 0.87 -14.78 -11.53
C ASP A 110 0.10 -15.23 -10.28
N ASP A 111 0.30 -16.48 -9.84
CA ASP A 111 -0.36 -17.01 -8.64
C ASP A 111 0.07 -16.27 -7.37
N ALA A 112 1.36 -15.95 -7.26
CA ALA A 112 1.89 -15.18 -6.13
C ALA A 112 1.37 -13.74 -6.13
N LEU A 113 1.23 -13.12 -7.30
CA LEU A 113 0.69 -11.77 -7.45
C LEU A 113 -0.80 -11.72 -7.12
N LYS A 114 -1.58 -12.72 -7.55
CA LYS A 114 -3.01 -12.83 -7.20
C LYS A 114 -3.19 -13.01 -5.70
N ALA A 115 -2.46 -13.93 -5.09
CA ALA A 115 -2.48 -14.12 -3.64
C ALA A 115 -2.14 -12.83 -2.88
N HIS A 116 -1.12 -12.08 -3.33
CA HIS A 116 -0.76 -10.79 -2.75
C HIS A 116 -1.86 -9.73 -2.87
N GLN A 117 -2.57 -9.70 -4.01
CA GLN A 117 -3.71 -8.80 -4.21
C GLN A 117 -4.90 -9.16 -3.30
N GLU A 118 -5.18 -10.45 -3.13
CA GLU A 118 -6.22 -10.92 -2.23
C GLU A 118 -5.90 -10.59 -0.77
N ASP A 119 -4.66 -10.82 -0.34
CA ASP A 119 -4.19 -10.47 1.00
C ASP A 119 -4.29 -8.97 1.26
N ARG A 120 -3.94 -8.15 0.27
CA ARG A 120 -4.15 -6.70 0.31
C ARG A 120 -5.63 -6.36 0.45
N ALA A 121 -6.51 -6.96 -0.35
CA ALA A 121 -7.94 -6.69 -0.31
C ALA A 121 -8.54 -7.05 1.07
N ARG A 122 -8.13 -8.18 1.65
CA ARG A 122 -8.49 -8.61 3.02
C ARG A 122 -7.97 -7.66 4.08
N SER A 123 -6.74 -7.17 3.92
CA SER A 123 -6.14 -6.20 4.85
C SER A 123 -6.85 -4.84 4.82
N GLN A 124 -7.38 -4.43 3.66
CA GLN A 124 -8.13 -3.19 3.47
C GLN A 124 -9.56 -3.27 4.02
N THR A 125 -10.18 -4.45 4.03
CA THR A 125 -11.50 -4.66 4.66
C THR A 125 -11.40 -4.88 6.18
N ALA A 126 -10.29 -5.42 6.68
CA ALA A 126 -10.01 -5.57 8.10
C ALA A 126 -9.60 -4.25 8.80
N SER A 127 -9.26 -3.20 8.02
CA SER A 127 -9.14 -1.87 8.59
C SER A 127 -10.55 -1.34 8.86
N THR A 128 -11.02 -1.51 10.11
CA THR A 128 -12.21 -0.81 10.60
C THR A 128 -12.16 0.61 10.05
N PRO A 129 -13.16 1.09 9.28
CA PRO A 129 -13.13 2.45 8.80
C PRO A 129 -12.98 3.29 10.05
N ARG A 130 -11.82 3.96 10.20
CA ARG A 130 -11.64 4.98 11.21
C ARG A 130 -12.78 5.92 10.92
N ARG A 131 -13.82 5.86 11.76
CA ARG A 131 -15.02 6.66 11.61
C ARG A 131 -14.47 8.06 11.47
N LYS A 132 -14.53 8.59 10.25
CA LYS A 132 -14.29 10.00 10.00
C LYS A 132 -15.53 10.60 10.63
N GLU A 133 -15.52 10.74 11.95
CA GLU A 133 -16.46 11.60 12.62
C GLU A 133 -16.32 12.90 11.87
N ARG A 134 -17.41 13.23 11.18
CA ARG A 134 -17.63 14.57 10.68
C ARG A 134 -17.77 15.43 11.93
N SER A 135 -16.66 15.70 12.63
CA SER A 135 -16.54 16.89 13.45
C SER A 135 -16.47 18.03 12.45
N GLY A 136 -17.65 18.50 12.06
CA GLY A 136 -17.77 19.85 11.54
C GLY A 136 -17.02 20.79 12.48
N GLU A 137 -16.23 21.65 11.86
CA GLU A 137 -15.66 22.88 12.37
C GLU A 137 -14.53 22.87 13.42
N ARG A 138 -14.39 21.90 14.34
CA ARG A 138 -13.46 22.12 15.47
C ARG A 138 -12.04 21.61 15.22
N HIS A 139 -11.07 22.53 15.15
CA HIS A 139 -9.65 22.23 14.98
C HIS A 139 -8.80 23.29 15.71
N PRO A 140 -7.75 22.91 16.46
CA PRO A 140 -6.95 23.86 17.23
C PRO A 140 -6.33 24.97 16.38
N GLY A 141 -6.04 24.67 15.11
CA GLY A 141 -5.52 25.66 14.17
C GLY A 141 -6.51 26.72 13.69
N THR A 142 -7.78 26.58 14.00
CA THR A 142 -8.85 27.54 13.67
C THR A 142 -9.44 28.15 14.93
N ASP A 143 -9.56 27.37 16.01
CA ASP A 143 -10.31 27.75 17.20
C ASP A 143 -9.45 28.35 18.33
N ARG A 144 -8.11 28.30 18.21
CA ARG A 144 -7.19 28.79 19.23
C ARG A 144 -6.75 30.23 18.92
N GLU A 145 -6.95 31.15 19.86
CA GLU A 145 -6.72 32.59 19.64
C GLU A 145 -5.23 32.93 19.46
N ASP A 146 -4.33 32.24 20.17
CA ASP A 146 -2.87 32.47 20.14
C ASP A 146 -2.16 31.61 19.08
N TRP A 147 -2.89 30.91 18.20
CA TRP A 147 -2.31 29.96 17.23
C TRP A 147 -1.18 30.54 16.39
N ASP A 148 -1.35 31.77 15.91
CA ASP A 148 -0.35 32.43 15.07
C ASP A 148 0.90 32.89 15.86
N THR A 149 0.77 33.03 17.18
CA THR A 149 1.89 33.39 18.06
C THR A 149 2.68 32.17 18.54
N LEU A 150 2.11 30.96 18.46
CA LEU A 150 2.79 29.73 18.81
C LEU A 150 3.94 29.42 17.84
N THR A 151 5.04 28.92 18.40
CA THR A 151 6.13 28.34 17.61
C THR A 151 5.67 27.08 16.88
N TRP A 152 6.38 26.72 15.80
CA TRP A 152 6.08 25.51 15.04
C TRP A 152 6.07 24.23 15.91
N ALA A 153 7.01 24.11 16.85
CA ALA A 153 7.08 22.96 17.75
C ALA A 153 5.86 22.87 18.69
N GLN A 154 5.39 24.01 19.19
CA GLN A 154 4.17 24.08 20.01
C GLN A 154 2.92 23.69 19.21
N ARG A 155 2.80 24.17 17.95
CA ARG A 155 1.69 23.77 17.06
C ARG A 155 1.69 22.27 16.79
N GLN A 156 2.86 21.65 16.62
CA GLN A 156 2.96 20.18 16.47
C GLN A 156 2.49 19.45 17.72
N LYS A 157 2.87 19.92 18.92
CA LYS A 157 2.44 19.34 20.20
C LYS A 157 0.92 19.44 20.40
N VAL A 158 0.32 20.61 20.13
CA VAL A 158 -1.14 20.79 20.20
C VAL A 158 -1.87 19.85 19.22
N ASN A 159 -1.40 19.77 17.97
CA ASN A 159 -2.00 18.88 16.97
C ASN A 159 -1.86 17.40 17.34
N ALA A 160 -0.76 16.99 17.96
CA ALA A 160 -0.58 15.62 18.44
C ALA A 160 -1.60 15.30 19.55
N LEU A 161 -1.72 16.16 20.56
CA LEU A 161 -2.69 16.01 21.65
C LEU A 161 -4.13 15.97 21.13
N PHE A 162 -4.48 16.86 20.20
CA PHE A 162 -5.81 16.88 19.60
C PHE A 162 -6.14 15.58 18.85
N ARG A 163 -5.18 15.01 18.11
CA ARG A 163 -5.33 13.71 17.43
C ARG A 163 -5.47 12.54 18.40
N GLU A 164 -4.94 12.68 19.61
CA GLU A 164 -5.09 11.74 20.73
C GLU A 164 -6.40 11.97 21.53
N GLY A 165 -7.22 12.95 21.14
CA GLY A 165 -8.46 13.29 21.83
C GLY A 165 -8.25 14.06 23.14
N ARG A 166 -7.14 14.82 23.22
CA ARG A 166 -6.75 15.60 24.39
C ARG A 166 -6.63 17.09 24.07
N ASN A 167 -6.87 17.92 25.07
CA ASN A 167 -6.62 19.36 25.05
C ASN A 167 -5.10 19.63 25.22
N PRO A 168 -4.64 20.87 24.93
CA PRO A 168 -3.25 21.27 25.11
C PRO A 168 -2.67 21.04 26.52
N ASP A 169 -3.51 21.14 27.56
CA ASP A 169 -3.15 20.89 28.97
C ASP A 169 -3.08 19.39 29.33
N GLY A 170 -3.33 18.51 28.34
CA GLY A 170 -3.31 17.06 28.49
C GLY A 170 -4.62 16.45 28.98
N SER A 171 -5.64 17.26 29.28
CA SER A 171 -6.96 16.78 29.70
C SER A 171 -7.71 16.09 28.55
N VAL A 172 -8.53 15.09 28.87
CA VAL A 172 -9.28 14.32 27.85
C VAL A 172 -10.49 15.11 27.40
N ILE A 173 -10.61 15.38 26.09
CA ILE A 173 -11.70 16.19 25.51
C ILE A 173 -13.08 15.58 25.83
N ALA A 174 -13.16 14.24 25.84
CA ALA A 174 -14.40 13.53 26.16
C ALA A 174 -14.88 13.72 27.61
N GLU A 175 -13.98 14.06 28.54
CA GLU A 175 -14.29 14.21 29.97
C GLU A 175 -14.53 15.67 30.35
N VAL A 176 -13.71 16.60 29.86
CA VAL A 176 -13.74 18.01 30.28
C VAL A 176 -14.21 18.98 29.19
N GLY A 177 -14.57 18.46 28.02
CA GLY A 177 -14.94 19.25 26.84
C GLY A 177 -13.72 19.81 26.08
N TYR A 178 -13.99 20.30 24.88
CA TYR A 178 -12.96 20.86 23.99
C TYR A 178 -12.52 22.26 24.44
N LYS A 179 -11.22 22.42 24.72
CA LYS A 179 -10.58 23.65 25.23
C LYS A 179 -9.32 23.96 24.41
N PRO A 180 -9.45 24.60 23.24
CA PRO A 180 -8.31 24.88 22.35
C PRO A 180 -7.28 25.84 22.96
N ASP A 181 -7.72 26.78 23.80
CA ASP A 181 -6.88 27.81 24.44
C ASP A 181 -6.27 27.37 25.77
N ALA A 182 -6.36 26.08 26.12
CA ALA A 182 -5.73 25.58 27.33
C ALA A 182 -4.20 25.81 27.29
N PRO A 183 -3.56 26.03 28.45
CA PRO A 183 -2.11 26.15 28.53
C PRO A 183 -1.42 24.87 28.06
N LEU A 184 -0.25 25.05 27.45
CA LEU A 184 0.54 24.01 26.77
C LEU A 184 1.51 23.25 27.67
#